data_AF-A0A1S6HAF4-F1
#
_entry.id   AF-A0A1S6HAF4-F1
#
_cell.length_a   1.000
_cell.length_b   1.000
_cell.length_c   1.000
_cell.angle_alpha   90.00
_cell.angle_beta   90.00
_cell.angle_gamma   90.00
#
_symmetry.space_group_name_H-M   'P 1'
#
loop_
_entity.id
_entity.type
_entity.pdbx_description
1 polymer ?
#
loop_
_entity_poly.entity_id
_entity_poly.type
_entity_poly.pdbx_seq_one_letter_code
_entity_poly.pdbx_strand_id
1 'polypeptide(L)'
;MATITLNVNDEINKEFRNIVKLKFGEGKGILGKAIEQAIKEWIFEQKQKEITERQIKTMKQGVWSLKNYKFNRGEIYEKRGNISC
;
A
#
# COMPACT_ATOMS: atom_id res chain seq x y z
N MET A 1 14.53 5.20 20.32
CA MET A 1 13.26 5.97 20.27
C MET A 1 13.61 7.36 19.76
N ALA A 2 12.93 7.82 18.72
CA ALA A 2 13.09 9.18 18.21
C ALA A 2 11.87 10.01 18.63
N THR A 3 12.08 11.28 18.95
CA THR A 3 10.99 12.21 19.31
C THR A 3 10.69 13.08 18.11
N ILE A 4 9.41 13.18 17.75
CA ILE A 4 8.93 14.05 16.69
C ILE A 4 7.91 15.01 17.31
N THR A 5 8.15 16.31 17.15
CA THR A 5 7.19 17.35 17.54
C THR A 5 6.40 17.77 16.31
N LEU A 6 5.08 17.69 16.38
CA LEU A 6 4.18 17.96 15.26
C LEU A 6 3.18 19.04 15.70
N ASN A 7 2.95 20.02 14.83
CA ASN A 7 1.85 20.95 14.98
C ASN A 7 0.76 20.56 13.98
N VAL A 8 -0.45 20.35 14.46
CA VAL A 8 -1.61 19.92 13.68
C VAL A 8 -2.82 20.73 14.14
N ASN A 9 -3.78 20.91 13.24
CA ASN A 9 -5.04 21.58 13.57
C ASN A 9 -5.72 20.88 14.76
N ASP A 10 -6.23 21.67 15.69
CA ASP A 10 -6.93 21.20 16.89
C ASP A 10 -8.13 20.30 16.58
N GLU A 11 -8.85 20.55 15.50
CA GLU A 11 -9.97 19.71 15.07
C GLU A 11 -9.49 18.30 14.72
N ILE A 12 -8.41 18.21 13.94
CA ILE A 12 -7.79 16.93 13.53
C ILE A 12 -7.26 16.20 14.78
N ASN A 13 -6.61 16.90 15.70
CA ASN A 13 -6.09 16.31 16.93
C ASN A 13 -7.23 15.76 17.82
N LYS A 14 -8.35 16.48 17.93
CA LYS A 14 -9.54 16.02 18.68
C LYS A 14 -10.13 14.76 18.05
N GLU A 15 -10.35 14.76 16.74
CA GLU A 15 -10.90 13.61 16.03
C GLU A 15 -9.99 12.39 16.14
N PHE A 16 -8.68 12.59 15.93
CA PHE A 16 -7.69 11.53 16.08
C PHE A 16 -7.72 10.92 17.48
N ARG A 17 -7.75 11.76 18.53
CA ARG A 17 -7.85 11.28 19.92
C ARG A 17 -9.12 10.46 20.17
N ASN A 18 -10.27 10.89 19.62
CA ASN A 18 -11.52 10.17 19.76
C ASN A 18 -11.46 8.79 19.08
N ILE A 19 -10.95 8.72 17.85
CA ILE A 19 -10.78 7.46 17.13
C ILE A 19 -9.82 6.53 17.87
N VAL A 20 -8.71 7.07 18.38
CA VAL A 20 -7.73 6.28 19.13
C VAL A 20 -8.32 5.72 20.41
N LYS A 21 -9.12 6.50 21.15
CA LYS A 21 -9.85 6.02 22.32
C LYS A 21 -10.80 4.88 21.97
N LEU A 22 -11.54 5.00 20.86
CA LEU A 22 -12.48 3.97 20.41
C LEU A 22 -11.77 2.68 19.98
N LYS A 23 -10.64 2.77 19.28
CA LYS A 23 -9.91 1.60 18.75
C LYS A 23 -9.04 0.89 19.80
N PHE A 24 -8.37 1.66 20.66
CA PHE A 24 -7.31 1.14 21.53
C PHE A 24 -7.60 1.31 23.02
N GLY A 25 -8.70 1.99 23.37
CA GLY A 25 -9.07 2.30 24.76
C GLY A 25 -8.35 3.53 25.32
N GLU A 26 -8.43 3.70 26.64
CA GLU A 26 -7.77 4.79 27.36
C GLU A 26 -6.54 4.30 28.11
N GLY A 27 -5.44 5.07 28.06
CA GLY A 27 -4.19 4.67 28.70
C GLY A 27 -2.98 5.50 28.28
N LYS A 28 -1.97 5.53 29.16
CA LYS A 28 -0.71 6.25 28.90
C LYS A 28 0.03 5.61 27.72
N GLY A 29 0.39 6.41 26.73
CA GLY A 29 1.19 5.97 25.57
C GLY A 29 0.39 5.40 24.39
N ILE A 30 -0.93 5.29 24.48
CA ILE A 30 -1.77 4.79 23.38
C ILE A 30 -1.70 5.72 22.16
N LEU A 31 -1.71 7.04 22.38
CA LEU A 31 -1.53 8.04 21.33
C LEU A 31 -0.21 7.86 20.57
N GLY A 32 0.88 7.58 21.28
CA GLY A 32 2.18 7.31 20.66
C GLY A 32 2.16 6.06 19.80
N LYS A 33 1.54 4.97 20.29
CA LYS A 33 1.37 3.74 19.52
C LYS A 33 0.52 3.95 18.26
N ALA A 34 -0.56 4.72 18.37
CA ALA A 34 -1.42 5.05 17.24
C ALA A 34 -0.68 5.87 16.18
N ILE A 35 0.12 6.86 16.59
CA ILE A 35 0.95 7.65 15.67
C ILE A 35 1.99 6.74 14.99
N GLU A 36 2.65 5.87 15.75
CA GLU A 36 3.64 4.94 15.18
C GLU A 36 2.99 4.00 14.14
N GLN A 37 1.79 3.49 14.41
CA GLN A 37 1.04 2.67 13.47
C GLN A 37 0.67 3.46 12.22
N ALA A 38 0.12 4.67 12.37
CA ALA A 38 -0.27 5.52 11.25
C ALA A 38 0.93 5.86 10.35
N ILE A 39 2.09 6.15 10.93
CA ILE A 39 3.32 6.40 10.18
C ILE A 39 3.76 5.14 9.41
N LYS A 40 3.71 3.96 10.03
CA LYS A 40 4.06 2.69 9.36
C LYS A 40 3.15 2.39 8.18
N GLU A 41 1.85 2.55 8.36
CA GLU A 41 0.84 2.35 7.32
C GLU A 41 1.09 3.32 6.14
N TRP A 42 1.31 4.60 6.44
CA TRP A 42 1.59 5.60 5.40
C TRP A 42 2.87 5.28 4.62
N ILE A 43 3.96 4.90 5.29
CA ILE A 43 5.22 4.50 4.63
C ILE A 43 4.98 3.29 3.71
N PHE A 44 4.23 2.31 4.17
CA PHE A 44 3.91 1.12 3.38
C PHE A 44 3.14 1.49 2.11
N GLU A 45 2.10 2.32 2.24
CA GLU A 45 1.31 2.80 1.10
C GLU A 45 2.15 3.57 0.07
N GLN A 46 3.03 4.48 0.52
CA GLN A 46 3.88 5.22 -0.41
C GLN A 46 4.83 4.29 -1.20
N LYS A 47 5.40 3.28 -0.54
CA LYS A 47 6.24 2.28 -1.21
C LYS A 47 5.46 1.46 -2.23
N GLN A 48 4.22 1.07 -1.91
CA GLN A 48 3.38 0.32 -2.84
C GLN A 48 2.99 1.16 -4.06
N LYS A 49 2.73 2.46 -3.88
CA LYS A 49 2.49 3.39 -4.99
C LYS A 49 3.70 3.47 -5.91
N GLU A 50 4.89 3.62 -5.35
CA GLU A 50 6.14 3.68 -6.14
C GLU A 50 6.37 2.40 -6.94
N ILE A 51 6.17 1.23 -6.32
CA ILE A 51 6.27 -0.07 -7.01
C ILE A 51 5.25 -0.16 -8.15
N THR A 52 4.01 0.24 -7.89
CA THR A 52 2.93 0.20 -8.87
C THR A 52 3.23 1.12 -10.05
N GLU A 53 3.66 2.36 -9.80
CA GLU A 53 4.05 3.30 -10.84
C GLU A 53 5.23 2.79 -11.67
N ARG A 54 6.22 2.18 -11.02
CA ARG A 54 7.37 1.54 -11.69
C ARG A 54 6.92 0.38 -12.56
N GLN A 55 6.05 -0.50 -12.05
CA GLN A 55 5.51 -1.63 -12.81
C GLN A 55 4.68 -1.16 -14.00
N ILE A 56 3.83 -0.15 -13.82
CA ILE A 56 3.06 0.47 -14.91
C ILE A 56 4.00 1.05 -15.96
N LYS A 57 5.09 1.72 -15.55
CA LYS A 57 6.10 2.25 -16.47
C LYS A 57 6.78 1.14 -17.26
N THR A 58 7.23 0.07 -16.59
CA THR A 58 7.81 -1.10 -17.24
C THR A 58 6.81 -1.79 -18.16
N MET A 59 5.55 -1.93 -17.75
CA MET A 59 4.47 -2.47 -18.58
C MET A 59 4.23 -1.60 -19.81
N LYS A 60 4.16 -0.27 -19.70
CA LYS A 60 4.01 0.62 -20.86
C LYS A 60 5.18 0.49 -21.84
N GLN A 61 6.41 0.34 -21.33
CA GLN A 61 7.59 0.08 -22.15
C GLN A 61 7.53 -1.30 -22.83
N GLY A 62 7.11 -2.34 -22.10
CA GLY A 62 6.95 -3.70 -22.62
C GLY A 62 5.76 -3.87 -23.58
N VAL A 63 4.66 -3.15 -23.36
CA VAL A 63 3.49 -3.11 -24.24
C VAL A 63 3.82 -2.43 -25.56
N TRP A 64 4.76 -1.48 -25.58
CA TRP A 64 5.28 -0.93 -26.83
C TRP A 64 6.00 -2.03 -27.65
N SER A 65 6.78 -2.90 -27.02
CA SER A 65 7.39 -4.06 -27.69
C SER A 65 6.38 -5.15 -28.11
N LEU A 66 5.24 -5.27 -27.42
CA LEU A 66 4.17 -6.23 -27.76
C LEU A 66 3.15 -5.71 -28.78
N LYS A 67 3.22 -4.44 -29.20
CA LYS A 67 2.21 -3.80 -30.06
C LYS A 67 2.00 -4.50 -31.42
N ASN A 68 2.97 -5.33 -31.83
CA ASN A 68 2.92 -6.13 -33.07
C ASN A 68 2.75 -7.64 -32.82
N TYR A 69 2.53 -8.08 -31.57
CA TYR A 69 2.39 -9.50 -31.25
C TYR A 69 0.92 -9.94 -31.38
N LYS A 70 0.61 -10.65 -32.47
CA LYS A 70 -0.71 -11.28 -32.67
C LYS A 70 -0.80 -12.52 -31.79
N PHE A 71 -1.47 -12.41 -30.65
CA PHE A 71 -1.80 -13.58 -29.83
C PHE A 71 -2.76 -14.49 -30.58
N ASN A 72 -2.36 -15.74 -30.81
CA ASN A 72 -3.27 -16.78 -31.27
C ASN A 72 -3.95 -17.38 -30.03
N ARG A 73 -5.29 -17.39 -29.98
CA ARG A 73 -6.07 -17.77 -28.77
C ARG A 73 -5.75 -19.17 -28.23
N GLY A 74 -5.21 -20.06 -29.06
CA GLY A 74 -4.81 -21.42 -28.66
C GLY A 74 -3.60 -21.47 -27.71
N GLU A 75 -2.65 -20.54 -27.80
CA GLU A 75 -1.39 -20.57 -27.03
C GLU A 75 -1.56 -20.12 -25.57
N ILE A 76 -2.65 -19.41 -25.26
CA ILE A 76 -2.89 -18.84 -23.91
C ILE A 76 -3.31 -19.94 -22.91
N TYR A 77 -3.85 -21.06 -23.38
CA TYR A 77 -4.44 -22.11 -22.54
C TYR A 77 -3.62 -23.40 -22.44
N GLU A 78 -2.50 -23.52 -23.15
CA GLU A 78 -1.77 -24.79 -23.27
C GLU A 78 -0.92 -25.17 -22.04
N LYS A 79 -0.74 -24.26 -21.07
CA LYS A 79 0.03 -24.51 -19.83
C LYS A 79 -0.81 -24.85 -18.60
N ARG A 80 -1.97 -25.50 -18.77
CA ARG A 80 -2.71 -26.15 -17.66
C ARG A 80 -2.84 -27.67 -17.81
N GLY A 81 -2.05 -28.30 -18.69
CA GLY A 81 -1.98 -29.76 -18.78
C GLY A 81 -0.63 -30.28 -18.29
N ASN A 82 -0.46 -30.45 -16.97
CA ASN A 82 0.41 -31.44 -16.32
C ASN A 82 0.55 -31.14 -14.81
N ILE A 83 -0.58 -31.19 -14.11
CA ILE A 83 -0.57 -31.56 -12.69
C ILE A 83 -1.42 -32.82 -12.65
N SER A 84 -0.77 -33.94 -12.92
CA SER A 84 -1.30 -35.28 -12.70
C SER A 84 -1.57 -35.46 -11.20
N CYS A 85 -2.81 -35.81 -10.87
CA CYS A 85 -3.22 -36.34 -9.57
C CYS A 85 -2.46 -37.64 -9.23
#